data_AF-A0A7S4N9T9-F1
#
_entry.id   AF-A0A7S4N9T9-F1
#
_cell.length_a   1.000
_cell.length_b   1.000
_cell.length_c   1.000
_cell.angle_alpha   90.00
_cell.angle_beta   90.00
_cell.angle_gamma   90.00
#
_symmetry.space_group_name_H-M   'P 1'
#
loop_
_entity.id
_entity.type
_entity.pdbx_description
1 polymer ?
#
loop_
_entity_poly.entity_id
_entity_poly.type
_entity_poly.pdbx_seq_one_letter_code
_entity_poly.pdbx_strand_id
1 'polypeptide(L)'
;MINVTYVKDTIVAYKVTGDKNVPKGEVTFTVDLSPRALSEAGLEPIELAEDASSQWGTKHLPRFPGKGQVAAEGFENSQWIEGQLIIVGDYFSFAWVPLGHQIFFGRPSPELTLKMLRESQMMELQAGPGELKDVAEMRAFALRCWEETAILEDDLETESIGGSNIDPFDGGFQ
;
A
#
# COMPACT_ATOMS: atom_id res chain seq x y z
N MET A 1 -3.97 0.33 4.69
CA MET A 1 -2.85 -0.65 4.74
C MET A 1 -1.86 -0.26 5.82
N ILE A 2 -1.16 -1.23 6.42
CA ILE A 2 -0.10 -0.99 7.42
C ILE A 2 1.20 -1.68 7.03
N ASN A 3 2.32 -1.11 7.46
CA ASN A 3 3.63 -1.73 7.43
C ASN A 3 4.00 -2.10 8.87
N VAL A 4 4.44 -3.34 9.09
CA VAL A 4 4.76 -3.85 10.42
C VAL A 4 6.26 -4.06 10.49
N THR A 5 6.88 -3.47 11.50
CA THR A 5 8.32 -3.58 11.75
C THR A 5 8.60 -4.03 13.17
N TYR A 6 9.71 -4.71 13.36
CA TYR A 6 10.18 -5.17 14.66
C TYR A 6 11.30 -4.25 15.15
N VAL A 7 11.14 -3.75 16.36
CA VAL A 7 12.16 -2.99 17.08
C VAL A 7 12.42 -3.71 18.40
N LYS A 8 13.50 -4.51 18.45
CA LYS A 8 13.77 -5.45 19.55
C LYS A 8 12.58 -6.41 19.73
N ASP A 9 11.95 -6.42 20.90
CA ASP A 9 10.79 -7.23 21.25
C ASP A 9 9.45 -6.52 21.00
N THR A 10 9.47 -5.35 20.35
CA THR A 10 8.26 -4.55 20.11
C THR A 10 7.90 -4.55 18.63
N ILE A 11 6.65 -4.88 18.32
CA ILE A 11 6.06 -4.60 17.02
C ILE A 11 5.64 -3.13 16.96
N VAL A 12 5.96 -2.48 15.85
CA VAL A 12 5.46 -1.14 15.50
C VAL A 12 4.79 -1.20 14.14
N ALA A 13 3.51 -0.82 14.10
CA ALA A 13 2.71 -0.78 12.89
C ALA A 13 2.49 0.67 12.42
N TYR A 14 2.89 0.96 11.19
CA TYR A 14 2.79 2.28 10.56
C TYR A 14 1.71 2.29 9.48
N LYS A 15 0.91 3.35 9.39
CA LYS A 15 -0.08 3.53 8.32
C LYS A 15 0.63 3.81 7.00
N VAL A 16 0.38 2.98 5.98
CA VAL A 16 1.02 3.16 4.66
C VAL A 16 0.20 4.05 3.74
N THR A 17 -1.13 3.92 3.79
CA THR A 17 -2.05 4.67 2.91
C THR A 17 -2.67 5.88 3.61
N GLY A 18 -2.42 6.04 4.92
CA GLY A 18 -3.21 6.93 5.77
C GLY A 18 -4.68 6.52 5.84
N ASP A 19 -5.43 7.18 6.72
CA ASP A 19 -6.88 7.32 6.67
C ASP A 19 -7.26 8.68 7.30
N LYS A 20 -8.57 8.92 7.45
CA LYS A 20 -9.11 10.16 8.01
C LYS A 20 -8.64 10.46 9.44
N ASN A 21 -8.33 9.42 10.21
CA ASN A 21 -8.03 9.50 11.63
C ASN A 21 -6.53 9.39 11.88
N VAL A 22 -5.80 8.53 11.16
CA VAL A 22 -4.35 8.34 11.31
C VAL A 22 -3.66 8.52 9.95
N PRO A 23 -2.85 9.57 9.79
CA PRO A 23 -2.26 9.90 8.50
C PRO A 23 -1.17 8.90 8.12
N LYS A 24 -0.76 8.95 6.85
CA LYS A 24 0.32 8.13 6.33
C LYS A 24 1.61 8.41 7.09
N GLY A 25 2.35 7.34 7.40
CA GLY A 25 3.60 7.40 8.14
C GLY A 25 3.43 7.36 9.66
N GLU A 26 2.24 7.61 10.20
CA GLU A 26 2.00 7.58 11.64
C GLU A 26 1.84 6.15 12.18
N VAL A 27 2.20 5.98 13.45
CA VAL A 27 2.05 4.71 14.14
C VAL A 27 0.58 4.49 14.49
N THR A 28 0.02 3.35 14.08
CA THR A 28 -1.36 2.97 14.41
C THR A 28 -1.45 2.10 15.66
N PHE A 29 -0.46 1.25 15.90
CA PHE A 29 -0.36 0.49 17.14
C PHE A 29 1.07 0.01 17.41
N THR A 30 1.35 -0.26 18.69
CA THR A 30 2.58 -0.89 19.18
C THR A 30 2.24 -2.06 20.09
N VAL A 31 3.07 -3.11 20.09
CA VAL A 31 2.81 -4.34 20.86
C VAL A 31 4.11 -4.82 21.46
N ASP A 32 4.09 -5.16 22.76
CA ASP A 32 5.21 -5.81 23.43
C ASP A 32 5.09 -7.34 23.28
N LEU A 33 6.08 -7.94 22.63
CA LEU A 33 6.20 -9.39 22.44
C LEU A 33 7.26 -10.01 23.36
N SER A 34 7.77 -9.27 24.33
CA SER A 34 8.78 -9.80 25.24
C SER A 34 8.28 -11.07 25.93
N PRO A 35 9.15 -12.05 26.22
CA PRO A 35 8.73 -13.29 26.91
C PRO A 35 8.02 -13.04 28.24
N ARG A 36 8.32 -11.92 28.91
CA ARG A 36 7.66 -11.50 30.15
C ARG A 36 6.18 -11.14 29.93
N ALA A 37 5.84 -10.61 28.76
CA ALA A 37 4.47 -10.35 28.34
C ALA A 37 3.66 -11.62 28.06
N LEU A 38 4.29 -12.81 28.12
CA LEU A 38 3.61 -14.10 27.99
C LEU A 38 3.44 -14.85 29.32
N SER A 39 4.24 -14.55 30.36
CA SER A 39 4.33 -15.40 31.55
C SER A 39 3.78 -14.80 32.85
N GLU A 40 4.04 -13.52 33.14
CA GLU A 40 3.79 -12.96 34.48
C GLU A 40 2.97 -11.67 34.49
N ALA A 41 3.06 -10.87 33.42
CA ALA A 41 2.30 -9.62 33.23
C ALA A 41 1.46 -9.66 31.93
N GLY A 42 1.34 -10.84 31.34
CA GLY A 42 0.72 -11.08 30.05
C GLY A 42 -0.79 -11.18 30.11
N LEU A 43 -1.42 -11.05 28.94
CA LEU A 43 -2.84 -11.29 28.77
C LEU A 43 -3.09 -12.79 28.63
N GLU A 44 -4.09 -13.33 29.34
CA GLU A 44 -4.45 -14.74 29.21
C GLU A 44 -4.86 -15.07 27.77
N PRO A 45 -4.40 -16.21 27.20
CA PRO A 45 -4.80 -16.65 25.87
C PRO A 45 -6.33 -16.77 25.74
N ILE A 46 -6.85 -16.56 24.52
CA ILE A 46 -8.28 -16.78 24.27
C ILE A 46 -8.53 -18.26 24.08
N GLU A 47 -9.35 -18.85 24.93
CA GLU A 47 -9.88 -20.20 24.72
C GLU A 47 -10.97 -20.19 23.65
N LEU A 48 -10.83 -21.09 22.69
CA LEU A 48 -11.76 -21.26 21.59
C LEU A 48 -12.78 -22.33 21.92
N ALA A 49 -14.02 -22.10 21.49
CA ALA A 49 -15.05 -23.14 21.46
C ALA A 49 -14.63 -24.29 20.52
N GLU A 50 -15.17 -25.49 20.75
CA GLU A 50 -14.78 -26.72 20.04
C GLU A 50 -14.90 -26.60 18.51
N ASP A 51 -15.97 -25.95 18.03
CA ASP A 51 -16.20 -25.69 16.61
C ASP A 51 -15.16 -24.76 15.98
N ALA A 52 -14.76 -23.70 16.72
CA ALA A 52 -13.76 -22.74 16.28
C ALA A 52 -12.33 -23.32 16.39
N SER A 53 -12.08 -24.13 17.42
CA SER A 53 -10.82 -24.84 17.60
C SER A 53 -10.56 -25.81 16.47
N SER A 54 -11.60 -26.48 15.96
CA SER A 54 -11.50 -27.38 14.80
C SER A 54 -11.21 -26.63 13.51
N GLN A 55 -11.79 -25.44 13.33
CA GLN A 55 -11.56 -24.59 12.15
C GLN A 55 -10.15 -23.99 12.11
N TRP A 56 -9.64 -23.54 13.26
CA TRP A 56 -8.33 -22.88 13.34
C TRP A 56 -7.18 -23.82 13.73
N GLY A 57 -7.47 -25.07 14.07
CA GLY A 57 -6.46 -26.07 14.42
C GLY A 57 -5.72 -25.80 15.74
N THR A 58 -6.21 -24.86 16.55
CA THR A 58 -5.68 -24.54 17.88
C THR A 58 -6.81 -24.30 18.87
N LYS A 59 -6.61 -24.67 20.13
CA LYS A 59 -7.57 -24.41 21.21
C LYS A 59 -7.38 -23.03 21.86
N HIS A 60 -6.18 -22.47 21.76
CA HIS A 60 -5.84 -21.21 22.39
C HIS A 60 -5.24 -20.24 21.39
N LEU A 61 -5.65 -18.97 21.44
CA LEU A 61 -5.05 -17.89 20.66
C LEU A 61 -4.14 -17.05 21.56
N PRO A 62 -2.84 -16.91 21.22
CA PRO A 62 -1.92 -16.04 21.93
C PRO A 62 -2.38 -14.59 21.92
N ARG A 63 -2.20 -13.90 23.05
CA ARG A 63 -2.49 -12.48 23.25
C ARG A 63 -1.26 -11.74 23.73
N PHE A 64 -1.08 -10.53 23.22
CA PHE A 64 0.01 -9.65 23.61
C PHE A 64 -0.51 -8.25 23.92
N PRO A 65 -0.08 -7.63 25.03
CA PRO A 65 -0.48 -6.27 25.36
C PRO A 65 0.14 -5.27 24.39
N GLY A 66 -0.62 -4.24 24.07
CA GLY A 66 -0.18 -3.18 23.18
C GLY A 66 -0.89 -1.86 23.46
N LYS A 67 -0.55 -0.87 22.65
CA LYS A 67 -1.21 0.43 22.63
C LYS A 67 -1.62 0.76 21.22
N GLY A 68 -2.86 1.19 21.04
CA GLY A 68 -3.41 1.64 19.77
C GLY A 68 -3.57 3.14 19.76
N GLN A 69 -3.22 3.76 18.63
CA GLN A 69 -3.45 5.18 18.40
C GLN A 69 -4.93 5.40 18.06
N VAL A 70 -5.52 6.44 18.64
CA VAL A 70 -6.88 6.92 18.34
C VAL A 70 -6.84 8.43 18.19
N ALA A 71 -7.55 8.97 17.21
CA ALA A 71 -7.67 10.40 16.98
C ALA A 71 -8.99 10.71 16.27
N ALA A 72 -9.45 11.96 16.41
CA ALA A 72 -10.55 12.46 15.59
C ALA A 72 -10.13 12.63 14.12
N GLU A 73 -11.09 12.95 13.25
CA GLU A 73 -10.79 13.24 11.84
C GLU A 73 -9.77 14.38 11.75
N GLY A 74 -8.77 14.24 10.87
CA GLY A 74 -7.65 15.17 10.79
C GLY A 74 -6.50 14.91 11.77
N PHE A 75 -6.49 13.75 12.45
CA PHE A 75 -5.51 13.39 13.48
C PHE A 75 -5.53 14.31 14.72
N GLU A 76 -6.67 14.95 14.97
CA GLU A 76 -6.85 15.83 16.12
C GLU A 76 -7.01 15.03 17.42
N ASN A 77 -6.50 15.58 18.54
CA ASN A 77 -6.56 14.97 19.86
C ASN A 77 -6.05 13.52 19.89
N SER A 78 -4.91 13.31 19.24
CA SER A 78 -4.32 11.98 19.10
C SER A 78 -3.87 11.44 20.47
N GLN A 79 -4.29 10.22 20.80
CA GLN A 79 -4.00 9.57 22.07
C GLN A 79 -3.73 8.08 21.91
N TRP A 80 -2.94 7.55 22.83
CA TRP A 80 -2.69 6.12 22.95
C TRP A 80 -3.67 5.50 23.95
N ILE A 81 -4.35 4.45 23.53
CA ILE A 81 -5.22 3.67 24.42
C ILE A 81 -4.76 2.22 24.46
N GLU A 82 -5.17 1.53 25.52
CA GLU A 82 -4.87 0.12 25.70
C GLU A 82 -5.44 -0.72 24.56
N GLY A 83 -4.62 -1.63 24.07
CA GLY A 83 -5.03 -2.60 23.07
C GLY A 83 -4.31 -3.92 23.23
N GLN A 84 -4.68 -4.85 22.37
CA GLN A 84 -4.13 -6.19 22.39
C GLN A 84 -3.99 -6.74 20.98
N LEU A 85 -2.88 -7.41 20.75
CA LEU A 85 -2.64 -8.19 19.55
C LEU A 85 -3.11 -9.62 19.81
N ILE A 86 -3.84 -10.19 18.86
CA ILE A 86 -4.27 -11.59 18.87
C ILE A 86 -3.74 -12.22 17.59
N ILE A 87 -3.00 -13.32 17.72
CA ILE A 87 -2.44 -14.05 16.58
C ILE A 87 -3.34 -15.24 16.25
N VAL A 88 -3.71 -15.38 14.97
CA VAL A 88 -4.61 -16.42 14.45
C VAL A 88 -4.01 -17.03 13.17
N GLY A 89 -3.18 -18.06 13.32
CA GLY A 89 -2.46 -18.67 12.19
C GLY A 89 -1.58 -17.65 11.48
N ASP A 90 -1.79 -17.47 10.17
CA ASP A 90 -1.08 -16.49 9.33
C ASP A 90 -1.64 -15.07 9.39
N TYR A 91 -2.70 -14.88 10.17
CA TYR A 91 -3.38 -13.60 10.37
C TYR A 91 -3.15 -13.11 11.79
N PHE A 92 -3.34 -11.81 11.99
CA PHE A 92 -3.44 -11.26 13.33
C PHE A 92 -4.53 -10.21 13.38
N SER A 93 -4.98 -9.88 14.58
CA SER A 93 -5.89 -8.76 14.79
C SER A 93 -5.37 -7.88 15.92
N PHE A 94 -5.71 -6.60 15.85
CA PHE A 94 -5.49 -5.67 16.95
C PHE A 94 -6.83 -5.16 17.44
N ALA A 95 -7.05 -5.22 18.75
CA ALA A 95 -8.25 -4.75 19.39
C ALA A 95 -7.95 -3.57 20.32
N TRP A 96 -8.66 -2.47 20.13
CA TRP A 96 -8.68 -1.31 21.02
C TRP A 96 -9.69 -1.59 22.13
N VAL A 97 -9.19 -2.07 23.28
CA VAL A 97 -10.01 -2.69 24.33
C VAL A 97 -11.10 -1.75 24.86
N PRO A 98 -10.81 -0.48 25.24
CA PRO A 98 -11.84 0.43 25.74
C PRO A 98 -12.94 0.77 24.72
N LEU A 99 -12.63 0.66 23.42
CA LEU A 99 -13.55 1.02 22.34
C LEU A 99 -14.34 -0.19 21.81
N GLY A 100 -13.96 -1.41 22.20
CA GLY A 100 -14.55 -2.63 21.63
C GLY A 100 -14.34 -2.76 20.12
N HIS A 101 -13.35 -2.06 19.55
CA HIS A 101 -13.07 -2.07 18.11
C HIS A 101 -11.93 -3.04 17.81
N GLN A 102 -12.12 -3.93 16.83
CA GLN A 102 -11.13 -4.93 16.44
C GLN A 102 -10.96 -4.95 14.93
N ILE A 103 -9.71 -4.91 14.48
CA ILE A 103 -9.35 -4.94 13.06
C ILE A 103 -8.51 -6.18 12.79
N PHE A 104 -8.86 -6.92 11.75
CA PHE A 104 -8.12 -8.08 11.26
C PHE A 104 -7.16 -7.69 10.15
N PHE A 105 -5.95 -8.23 10.23
CA PHE A 105 -4.87 -8.00 9.30
C PHE A 105 -4.44 -9.33 8.68
N GLY A 106 -4.40 -9.35 7.36
CA GLY A 106 -3.81 -10.43 6.58
C GLY A 106 -2.74 -9.88 5.65
N ARG A 107 -1.86 -10.77 5.19
CA ARG A 107 -0.88 -10.43 4.16
C ARG A 107 -1.61 -10.26 2.82
N PRO A 108 -1.59 -9.07 2.20
CA PRO A 108 -2.18 -8.89 0.88
C PRO A 108 -1.35 -9.61 -0.19
N SER A 109 -1.96 -9.90 -1.33
CA SER A 109 -1.20 -10.36 -2.50
C SER A 109 -0.32 -9.22 -3.04
N PRO A 110 0.76 -9.53 -3.78
CA PRO A 110 1.58 -8.50 -4.43
C PRO A 110 0.78 -7.57 -5.34
N GLU A 111 -0.17 -8.10 -6.12
CA GLU A 111 -1.01 -7.33 -7.03
C GLU A 111 -1.94 -6.38 -6.26
N LEU A 112 -2.55 -6.86 -5.19
CA LEU A 112 -3.39 -6.04 -4.31
C LEU A 112 -2.56 -4.94 -3.65
N THR A 113 -1.34 -5.27 -3.19
CA THR A 113 -0.42 -4.30 -2.60
C THR A 113 -0.10 -3.18 -3.59
N LEU A 114 0.27 -3.53 -4.82
CA LEU A 114 0.56 -2.56 -5.89
C LEU A 114 -0.66 -1.69 -6.21
N LYS A 115 -1.85 -2.29 -6.27
CA LYS A 115 -3.10 -1.55 -6.48
C LYS A 115 -3.35 -0.53 -5.36
N MET A 116 -3.27 -0.97 -4.11
CA MET A 116 -3.49 -0.10 -2.94
C MET A 116 -2.47 1.04 -2.86
N LEU A 117 -1.20 0.77 -3.21
CA LEU A 117 -0.15 1.80 -3.25
C LEU A 117 -0.45 2.84 -4.34
N ARG A 118 -0.81 2.41 -5.55
CA ARG A 118 -1.17 3.32 -6.66
C ARG A 118 -2.37 4.18 -6.30
N GLU A 119 -3.43 3.59 -5.75
CA GLU A 119 -4.63 4.32 -5.34
C GLU A 119 -4.31 5.37 -4.27
N SER A 120 -3.47 5.03 -3.28
CA SER A 120 -3.06 6.00 -2.26
C SER A 120 -2.25 7.18 -2.83
N GLN A 121 -1.35 6.93 -3.78
CA GLN A 121 -0.61 7.99 -4.46
C GLN A 121 -1.52 8.88 -5.31
N MET A 122 -2.50 8.29 -5.99
CA MET A 122 -3.49 9.06 -6.77
C MET A 122 -4.35 9.95 -5.88
N MET A 123 -4.77 9.47 -4.70
CA MET A 123 -5.51 10.27 -3.72
C MET A 123 -4.66 11.40 -3.15
N GLU A 124 -3.39 11.16 -2.83
CA GLU A 124 -2.44 12.18 -2.38
C GLU A 124 -2.25 13.27 -3.45
N LEU A 125 -2.06 12.85 -4.71
CA LEU A 125 -1.97 13.76 -5.83
C LEU A 125 -3.25 14.60 -5.94
N GLN A 126 -4.44 14.02 -5.85
CA GLN A 126 -5.70 14.75 -6.00
C GLN A 126 -6.03 15.73 -4.84
N ALA A 127 -5.45 15.55 -3.65
CA ALA A 127 -5.75 16.34 -2.46
C ALA A 127 -4.88 17.60 -2.27
N GLY A 128 -3.86 17.83 -3.12
CA GLY A 128 -2.98 18.99 -3.03
C GLY A 128 -3.59 20.28 -3.61
N PRO A 129 -3.38 21.45 -2.97
CA PRO A 129 -3.85 22.73 -3.52
C PRO A 129 -2.93 23.17 -4.68
N GLY A 130 -3.41 23.05 -5.92
CA GLY A 130 -2.99 23.94 -7.01
C GLY A 130 -2.03 23.43 -8.10
N GLU A 131 -1.27 22.34 -7.92
CA GLU A 131 -0.28 21.89 -8.92
C GLU A 131 -0.79 20.81 -9.90
N LEU A 132 -2.01 20.30 -9.73
CA LEU A 132 -2.55 19.18 -10.53
C LEU A 132 -3.04 19.55 -11.93
N LYS A 133 -3.37 20.82 -12.18
CA LYS A 133 -3.69 21.24 -13.55
C LYS A 133 -2.49 20.94 -14.45
N ASP A 134 -1.29 21.22 -13.96
CA ASP A 134 -0.07 21.11 -14.76
C ASP A 134 0.27 19.63 -15.07
N VAL A 135 0.15 18.72 -14.11
CA VAL A 135 0.48 17.29 -14.35
C VAL A 135 -0.58 16.58 -15.21
N ALA A 136 -1.87 16.89 -15.01
CA ALA A 136 -2.94 16.35 -15.86
C ALA A 136 -2.86 16.91 -17.28
N GLU A 137 -2.53 18.20 -17.43
CA GLU A 137 -2.29 18.86 -18.71
C GLU A 137 -1.01 18.33 -19.38
N MET A 138 0.09 18.09 -18.64
CA MET A 138 1.31 17.46 -19.13
C MET A 138 1.06 16.03 -19.60
N ARG A 139 0.27 15.24 -18.86
CA ARG A 139 -0.11 13.89 -19.29
C ARG A 139 -0.98 13.91 -20.55
N ALA A 140 -1.95 14.82 -20.62
CA ALA A 140 -2.78 15.01 -21.81
C ALA A 140 -1.98 15.56 -23.02
N PHE A 141 -0.95 16.37 -22.77
CA PHE A 141 -0.03 16.84 -23.80
C PHE A 141 0.88 15.72 -24.30
N ALA A 142 1.48 14.93 -23.40
CA ALA A 142 2.31 13.79 -23.77
C ALA A 142 1.53 12.72 -24.57
N LEU A 143 0.27 12.47 -24.22
CA LEU A 143 -0.61 11.59 -24.99
C LEU A 143 -0.90 12.14 -26.39
N ARG A 144 -1.15 13.44 -26.52
CA ARG A 144 -1.34 14.09 -27.83
C ARG A 144 -0.06 14.03 -28.69
N CYS A 145 1.10 14.28 -28.10
CA CYS A 145 2.37 14.14 -28.81
C CYS A 145 2.58 12.70 -29.31
N TRP A 146 2.23 11.70 -28.50
CA TRP A 146 2.32 10.29 -28.89
C TRP A 146 1.35 9.95 -30.03
N GLU A 147 0.10 10.42 -29.97
CA GLU A 147 -0.88 10.23 -31.05
C GLU A 147 -0.42 10.90 -32.35
N GLU A 148 0.16 12.11 -32.30
CA GLU A 148 0.72 12.77 -33.49
C GLU A 148 1.94 12.03 -34.06
N THR A 149 2.81 11.46 -33.22
CA THR A 149 3.95 10.68 -33.71
C THR A 149 3.50 9.36 -34.34
N ALA A 150 2.46 8.71 -33.81
CA ALA A 150 1.90 7.50 -34.38
C ALA A 150 1.24 7.76 -35.75
N ILE A 151 0.61 8.93 -35.95
CA ILE A 151 0.03 9.33 -37.25
C ILE A 151 1.14 9.63 -38.28
N LEU A 152 2.24 10.25 -37.87
CA LEU A 152 3.37 10.55 -38.77
C LEU A 152 4.15 9.29 -39.18
N GLU A 153 4.22 8.26 -38.33
CA GLU A 153 4.84 6.98 -38.68
C GLU A 153 4.02 6.21 -39.73
N ASP A 154 2.68 6.21 -39.64
CA ASP A 154 1.80 5.57 -40.63
C ASP A 154 1.81 6.31 -42.00
N ASP A 155 1.93 7.64 -42.02
CA ASP A 155 2.01 8.42 -43.27
C ASP A 155 3.39 8.32 -43.96
N LEU A 156 4.46 8.03 -43.21
CA LEU A 156 5.81 7.84 -43.77
C LEU A 156 6.03 6.46 -44.43
N GLU A 157 5.19 5.47 -44.13
CA GLU A 157 5.26 4.15 -44.77
C GLU A 157 4.58 4.09 -46.16
N THR A 158 3.83 5.11 -46.56
CA THR A 158 3.11 5.10 -47.86
C THR A 158 3.79 5.88 -48.99
N GLU A 159 4.90 6.59 -48.75
CA GLU A 159 5.71 7.23 -49.79
C GLU A 159 7.10 6.59 -49.97
N SER A 160 7.16 5.28 -50.16
CA SER A 160 8.31 4.70 -50.88
C SER A 160 7.86 3.57 -51.81
N ILE A 161 7.75 3.89 -53.10
CA ILE A 161 8.13 3.07 -54.27
C ILE A 161 7.64 3.84 -55.50
N GLY A 162 8.57 4.44 -56.26
CA GLY A 162 8.30 4.89 -57.62
C GLY A 162 9.17 6.04 -58.09
N GLY A 163 10.39 5.76 -58.56
CA GLY A 163 11.10 6.75 -59.38
C GLY A 163 12.61 6.57 -59.54
N SER A 164 12.97 5.88 -60.64
CA SER A 164 14.21 6.02 -61.43
C SER A 164 15.58 5.76 -60.78
N ASN A 165 16.14 4.59 -61.12
CA ASN A 165 17.58 4.38 -61.35
C ASN A 165 18.13 5.46 -62.30
N ILE A 166 19.12 6.23 -61.84
CA ILE A 166 20.11 6.88 -62.71
C ILE A 166 21.48 6.68 -62.05
N ASP A 167 22.23 5.70 -62.58
CA ASP A 167 23.64 5.48 -62.23
C ASP A 167 24.51 6.61 -62.82
N PRO A 168 25.45 7.21 -62.07
CA PRO A 168 26.30 8.26 -62.58
C PRO A 168 27.74 7.77 -62.71
N PHE A 169 28.12 7.04 -63.75
CA PHE A 169 29.54 6.89 -64.14
C PHE A 169 29.66 6.20 -65.50
N ASP A 170 29.93 6.96 -66.56
CA ASP A 170 30.95 6.54 -67.52
C ASP A 170 31.55 7.76 -68.24
N GLY A 171 32.85 7.93 -68.08
CA GLY A 171 33.66 8.90 -68.78
C GLY A 171 34.60 8.17 -69.71
N GLY A 172 34.70 8.60 -70.96
CA GLY A 172 35.65 8.03 -71.91
C GLY A 172 35.73 8.79 -73.22
N PHE A 173 36.89 9.43 -73.43
CA PHE A 173 37.62 9.69 -74.68
C PHE A 173 37.00 9.05 -75.94
N GLN A 174 36.85 9.75 -77.08
CA GLN A 174 37.91 10.41 -77.86
C GLN A 174 37.30 11.30 -78.95
#